data_AF-A0A142XKT5-F1
#
_entry.id   AF-A0A142XKT5-F1
#
_cell.length_a   1.000
_cell.length_b   1.000
_cell.length_c   1.000
_cell.angle_alpha   90.00
_cell.angle_beta   90.00
_cell.angle_gamma   90.00
#
_symmetry.space_group_name_H-M   'P 1'
#
loop_
_entity.id
_entity.type
_entity.pdbx_description
1 polymer ?
#
loop_
_entity_poly.entity_id
_entity_poly.type
_entity_poly.pdbx_seq_one_letter_code
_entity_poly.pdbx_strand_id
1 'polypeptide(L)'
;MKVFRWLFSWWQRRSDDTRISPAHLPTELHYIIPLAERHGSDARVVPFDARLGRHVPYAEKLSARAIASLRALYIEIRAKDHGPLINRWYHDSGEGPCPPGTRWPIYGLLCLFGQLAELGIAPFNDRTVRPMKIRVELDWTKLSDSLRYLAGPAEVYGEYQFEGAILDFLRSRMTPEERDELQALVQRYGDVIERWLEEFPITQHREAALVYFTGNLLAMGADAGLL
;
A
#
# COMPACT_ATOMS: atom_id res chain seq x y z
N MET A 1 3.85 5.65 19.80
CA MET A 1 2.75 4.67 19.64
C MET A 1 1.31 5.24 19.81
N LYS A 2 1.04 6.53 19.51
CA LYS A 2 -0.32 7.13 19.55
C LYS A 2 -1.01 7.24 18.17
N VAL A 3 -0.24 7.12 17.08
CA VAL A 3 -0.71 7.27 15.69
C VAL A 3 -1.56 6.07 15.22
N PHE A 4 -1.24 4.85 15.63
CA PHE A 4 -1.99 3.65 15.25
C PHE A 4 -3.43 3.61 15.79
N ARG A 5 -3.67 4.21 16.97
CA ARG A 5 -5.01 4.26 17.57
C ARG A 5 -5.97 5.20 16.82
N TRP A 6 -5.43 6.21 16.13
CA TRP A 6 -6.20 7.13 15.29
C TRP A 6 -6.63 6.51 13.96
N LEU A 7 -5.75 5.77 13.28
CA LEU A 7 -6.09 5.07 12.04
C LEU A 7 -7.16 3.99 12.27
N PHE A 8 -7.08 3.25 13.39
CA PHE A 8 -8.07 2.24 13.74
C PHE A 8 -9.43 2.84 14.18
N SER A 9 -9.42 3.92 14.96
CA SER A 9 -10.63 4.65 15.38
C SER A 9 -11.31 5.39 14.22
N TRP A 10 -10.56 5.88 13.23
CA TRP A 10 -11.11 6.49 12.01
C TRP A 10 -11.78 5.43 11.12
N TRP A 11 -11.22 4.22 11.12
CA TRP A 11 -11.76 3.06 10.38
C TRP A 11 -13.09 2.56 10.98
N GLN A 12 -13.20 2.41 12.31
CA GLN A 12 -14.43 1.92 12.96
C GLN A 12 -15.62 2.89 12.87
N ARG A 13 -15.39 4.21 12.78
CA ARG A 13 -16.46 5.23 12.76
C ARG A 13 -17.08 5.50 11.38
N ARG A 14 -16.62 4.85 10.31
CA ARG A 14 -17.12 5.04 8.93
C ARG A 14 -17.72 3.79 8.29
N SER A 15 -17.99 2.76 9.10
CA SER A 15 -18.55 1.47 8.67
C SER A 15 -20.01 1.54 8.21
N ASP A 16 -20.72 2.63 8.50
CA ASP A 16 -22.18 2.70 8.34
C ASP A 16 -22.64 3.10 6.92
N ASP A 17 -21.75 3.54 6.04
CA ASP A 17 -22.08 3.76 4.62
C ASP A 17 -21.01 3.15 3.70
N THR A 18 -21.09 1.82 3.57
CA THR A 18 -20.23 1.03 2.68
C THR A 18 -20.77 0.93 1.26
N ARG A 19 -21.86 1.65 0.94
CA ARG A 19 -22.45 1.61 -0.40
C ARG A 19 -21.55 2.35 -1.38
N ILE A 20 -21.24 1.67 -2.47
CA ILE A 20 -20.49 2.26 -3.56
C ILE A 20 -21.46 3.17 -4.33
N SER A 21 -21.09 4.44 -4.48
CA SER A 21 -21.87 5.39 -5.28
C SER A 21 -21.47 5.25 -6.75
N PRO A 22 -22.38 4.80 -7.64
CA PRO A 22 -22.07 4.64 -9.07
C PRO A 22 -21.68 5.96 -9.74
N ALA A 23 -22.06 7.11 -9.18
CA ALA A 23 -21.73 8.44 -9.70
C ALA A 23 -20.22 8.75 -9.64
N HIS A 24 -19.47 8.05 -8.77
CA HIS A 24 -18.02 8.23 -8.63
C HIS A 24 -17.21 7.14 -9.35
N LEU A 25 -17.87 6.28 -10.12
CA LEU A 25 -17.26 5.15 -10.82
C LEU A 25 -17.57 5.22 -12.32
N PRO A 26 -16.60 4.97 -13.22
CA PRO A 26 -16.87 4.81 -14.65
C PRO A 26 -18.01 3.81 -14.87
N THR A 27 -18.93 4.14 -15.77
CA THR A 27 -20.15 3.33 -16.01
C THR A 27 -19.80 1.92 -16.45
N GLU A 28 -18.70 1.76 -17.16
CA GLU A 28 -18.16 0.48 -17.61
C GLU A 28 -17.73 -0.42 -16.45
N LEU A 29 -17.52 0.12 -15.24
CA LEU A 29 -17.14 -0.63 -14.04
C LEU A 29 -18.32 -0.92 -13.10
N HIS A 30 -19.53 -0.44 -13.38
CA HIS A 30 -20.69 -0.60 -12.47
C HIS A 30 -21.02 -2.06 -12.18
N TYR A 31 -20.70 -2.98 -13.09
CA TYR A 31 -20.93 -4.42 -12.89
C TYR A 31 -20.12 -5.04 -11.73
N ILE A 32 -19.02 -4.39 -11.28
CA ILE A 32 -18.20 -4.91 -10.18
C ILE A 32 -18.81 -4.59 -8.80
N ILE A 33 -19.71 -3.60 -8.73
CA ILE A 33 -20.24 -3.03 -7.49
C ILE A 33 -20.78 -4.10 -6.53
N PRO A 34 -21.66 -5.04 -6.96
CA PRO A 34 -22.30 -5.96 -6.02
C PRO A 34 -21.31 -6.86 -5.25
N LEU A 35 -20.23 -7.29 -5.90
CA LEU A 35 -19.21 -8.12 -5.24
C LEU A 35 -18.17 -7.29 -4.49
N ALA A 36 -17.89 -6.06 -4.95
CA ALA A 36 -17.06 -5.13 -4.21
C ALA A 36 -17.71 -4.71 -2.88
N GLU A 37 -19.00 -4.38 -2.86
CA GLU A 37 -19.73 -4.10 -1.61
C GLU A 37 -19.76 -5.31 -0.68
N ARG A 38 -19.99 -6.50 -1.23
CA ARG A 38 -20.12 -7.74 -0.43
C ARG A 38 -18.80 -8.20 0.20
N HIS A 39 -17.69 -8.05 -0.50
CA HIS A 39 -16.43 -8.71 -0.12
C HIS A 39 -15.25 -7.74 0.04
N GLY A 40 -15.31 -6.58 -0.61
CA GLY A 40 -14.20 -5.67 -0.71
C GLY A 40 -13.75 -5.11 0.63
N SER A 41 -14.68 -4.64 1.45
CA SER A 41 -14.36 -4.02 2.74
C SER A 41 -13.58 -4.97 3.67
N ASP A 42 -14.02 -6.23 3.79
CA ASP A 42 -13.40 -7.23 4.66
C ASP A 42 -12.04 -7.70 4.15
N ALA A 43 -11.86 -7.76 2.83
CA ALA A 43 -10.62 -8.24 2.23
C ALA A 43 -9.42 -7.28 2.40
N ARG A 44 -9.67 -6.02 2.77
CA ARG A 44 -8.61 -5.00 2.91
C ARG A 44 -7.72 -5.19 4.12
N VAL A 45 -8.25 -5.78 5.19
CA VAL A 45 -7.57 -5.92 6.46
C VAL A 45 -7.43 -7.40 6.75
N VAL A 46 -6.21 -7.82 7.07
CA VAL A 46 -5.95 -9.19 7.50
C VAL A 46 -5.89 -9.19 9.03
N PRO A 47 -6.98 -9.49 9.75
CA PRO A 47 -6.97 -9.46 11.20
C PRO A 47 -6.03 -10.53 11.75
N PHE A 48 -5.37 -10.23 12.87
CA PHE A 48 -4.61 -11.21 13.63
C PHE A 48 -5.58 -12.13 14.38
N ASP A 49 -5.47 -13.44 14.14
CA ASP A 49 -6.18 -14.45 14.90
C ASP A 49 -5.26 -14.97 16.00
N ALA A 50 -5.56 -14.60 17.24
CA ALA A 50 -4.75 -14.97 18.41
C ALA A 50 -4.75 -16.48 18.68
N ARG A 51 -5.78 -17.23 18.25
CA ARG A 51 -5.84 -18.68 18.46
C ARG A 51 -4.89 -19.40 17.50
N LEU A 52 -4.77 -18.88 16.28
CA LEU A 52 -3.87 -19.42 15.26
C LEU A 52 -2.47 -18.81 15.33
N GLY A 53 -2.27 -17.77 16.13
CA GLY A 53 -0.99 -17.06 16.26
C GLY A 53 -0.55 -16.39 14.95
N ARG A 54 -1.48 -16.07 14.04
CA ARG A 54 -1.17 -15.48 12.73
C ARG A 54 -2.28 -14.60 12.19
N HIS A 55 -1.94 -13.78 11.21
CA HIS A 55 -2.90 -13.06 10.39
C HIS A 55 -3.63 -14.02 9.44
N VAL A 56 -4.96 -13.94 9.37
CA VAL A 56 -5.80 -14.83 8.54
C VAL A 56 -6.49 -14.02 7.44
N PRO A 57 -6.07 -14.16 6.17
CA PRO A 57 -6.70 -13.53 5.01
C PRO A 57 -8.20 -13.81 4.94
N TYR A 58 -8.97 -12.83 4.47
CA TYR A 58 -10.40 -13.00 4.26
C TYR A 58 -10.70 -14.13 3.28
N ALA A 59 -9.83 -14.34 2.28
CA ALA A 59 -9.94 -15.41 1.31
C ALA A 59 -10.05 -16.83 1.93
N GLU A 60 -9.39 -17.09 3.07
CA GLU A 60 -9.45 -18.39 3.75
C GLU A 60 -10.83 -18.68 4.36
N LYS A 61 -11.68 -17.65 4.52
CA LYS A 61 -13.01 -17.75 5.14
C LYS A 61 -14.13 -17.87 4.12
N LEU A 62 -13.82 -17.76 2.83
CA LEU A 62 -14.83 -17.76 1.77
C LEU A 62 -15.40 -19.16 1.53
N SER A 63 -16.71 -19.21 1.35
CA SER A 63 -17.38 -20.43 0.86
C SER A 63 -17.06 -20.68 -0.61
N ALA A 64 -17.17 -21.94 -1.05
CA ALA A 64 -17.02 -22.31 -2.46
C ALA A 64 -17.97 -21.53 -3.38
N ARG A 65 -19.20 -21.23 -2.92
CA ARG A 65 -20.17 -20.41 -3.65
C ARG A 65 -19.68 -18.98 -3.86
N ALA A 66 -19.11 -18.36 -2.82
CA ALA A 66 -18.56 -17.01 -2.92
C ALA A 66 -17.36 -16.98 -3.89
N ILE A 67 -16.47 -17.97 -3.81
CA ILE A 67 -15.34 -18.13 -4.73
C ILE A 67 -15.83 -18.27 -6.18
N ALA A 68 -16.89 -19.03 -6.43
CA ALA A 68 -17.45 -19.20 -7.77
C ALA A 68 -17.96 -17.87 -8.37
N SER A 69 -18.63 -17.04 -7.58
CA SER A 69 -19.07 -15.70 -8.01
C SER A 69 -17.89 -14.76 -8.28
N LEU A 70 -16.86 -14.77 -7.43
CA LEU A 70 -15.64 -13.98 -7.63
C LEU A 70 -14.88 -14.45 -8.89
N ARG A 71 -14.88 -15.75 -9.17
CA ARG A 71 -14.27 -16.32 -10.37
C ARG A 71 -14.94 -15.81 -11.64
N ALA A 72 -16.27 -15.81 -11.68
CA ALA A 72 -17.01 -15.27 -12.81
C ALA A 72 -16.67 -13.79 -13.06
N LEU A 73 -16.64 -12.98 -11.99
CA LEU A 73 -16.28 -11.58 -12.09
C LEU A 73 -14.82 -11.38 -12.57
N TYR A 74 -13.87 -12.15 -12.05
CA TYR A 74 -12.47 -12.08 -12.47
C TYR A 74 -12.31 -12.35 -13.97
N ILE A 75 -12.98 -13.39 -14.47
CA ILE A 75 -12.96 -13.75 -15.90
C ILE A 75 -13.54 -12.60 -16.73
N GLU A 76 -14.65 -11.98 -16.28
CA GLU A 76 -15.25 -10.84 -16.98
C GLU A 76 -14.33 -9.61 -17.01
N ILE A 77 -13.73 -9.24 -15.87
CA ILE A 77 -12.77 -8.12 -15.80
C ILE A 77 -11.58 -8.37 -16.73
N ARG A 78 -11.06 -9.60 -16.73
CA ARG A 78 -9.96 -10.00 -17.60
C ARG A 78 -10.37 -9.96 -19.08
N ALA A 79 -11.54 -10.49 -19.44
CA ALA A 79 -12.01 -10.52 -20.82
C ALA A 79 -12.24 -9.12 -21.40
N LYS A 80 -12.64 -8.16 -20.55
CA LYS A 80 -12.83 -6.75 -20.91
C LYS A 80 -11.54 -5.91 -20.83
N ASP A 81 -10.44 -6.48 -20.38
CA ASP A 81 -9.19 -5.76 -20.05
C ASP A 81 -9.42 -4.56 -19.11
N HIS A 82 -10.33 -4.70 -18.15
CA HIS A 82 -10.66 -3.62 -17.21
C HIS A 82 -9.69 -3.54 -16.02
N GLY A 83 -8.74 -4.46 -15.88
CA GLY A 83 -7.75 -4.45 -14.80
C GLY A 83 -6.96 -3.14 -14.70
N PRO A 84 -6.33 -2.66 -15.79
CA PRO A 84 -5.65 -1.36 -15.83
C PRO A 84 -6.60 -0.18 -15.56
N LEU A 85 -7.83 -0.21 -16.07
CA LEU A 85 -8.83 0.84 -15.86
C LEU A 85 -9.21 0.98 -14.38
N ILE A 86 -9.49 -0.13 -13.69
CA ILE A 86 -9.83 -0.13 -12.26
C ILE A 86 -8.67 0.43 -11.43
N ASN A 87 -7.44 0.02 -11.74
CA ASN A 87 -6.26 0.49 -11.02
C ASN A 87 -6.05 2.00 -11.22
N ARG A 88 -6.08 2.48 -12.47
CA ARG A 88 -5.96 3.92 -12.76
C ARG A 88 -7.02 4.73 -12.01
N TRP A 89 -8.29 4.35 -12.14
CA TRP A 89 -9.39 5.01 -11.44
C TRP A 89 -9.17 5.08 -9.93
N TYR A 90 -8.71 4.00 -9.29
CA TYR A 90 -8.47 3.98 -7.85
C TYR A 90 -7.40 4.99 -7.42
N HIS A 91 -6.31 5.07 -8.18
CA HIS A 91 -5.19 5.99 -7.90
C HIS A 91 -5.60 7.45 -8.14
N ASP A 92 -6.21 7.75 -9.29
CA ASP A 92 -6.69 9.10 -9.63
C ASP A 92 -7.76 9.58 -8.63
N SER A 93 -8.60 8.66 -8.14
CA SER A 93 -9.63 8.96 -7.13
C SER A 93 -9.07 9.33 -5.76
N GLY A 94 -7.77 9.15 -5.52
CA GLY A 94 -7.17 9.45 -4.23
C GLY A 94 -6.94 10.91 -3.92
N GLU A 95 -6.85 11.73 -4.96
CA GLU A 95 -6.73 13.19 -4.85
C GLU A 95 -8.09 13.90 -5.07
N GLY A 96 -9.08 13.17 -5.59
CA GLY A 96 -10.40 13.69 -5.96
C GLY A 96 -11.48 13.59 -4.86
N PRO A 97 -12.72 14.04 -5.17
CA PRO A 97 -13.86 14.03 -4.24
C PRO A 97 -14.48 12.65 -4.02
N CYS A 98 -13.84 11.57 -4.48
CA CYS A 98 -14.40 10.22 -4.38
C CYS A 98 -14.46 9.76 -2.91
N PRO A 99 -15.65 9.44 -2.38
CA PRO A 99 -15.78 9.08 -0.98
C PRO A 99 -15.05 7.76 -0.68
N PRO A 100 -14.42 7.64 0.50
CA PRO A 100 -13.80 6.39 0.96
C PRO A 100 -14.70 5.16 0.80
N GLY A 101 -16.01 5.29 1.06
CA GLY A 101 -16.99 4.20 0.93
C GLY A 101 -17.15 3.63 -0.49
N THR A 102 -16.81 4.41 -1.53
CA THR A 102 -16.79 3.94 -2.93
C THR A 102 -15.42 3.40 -3.31
N ARG A 103 -14.36 4.15 -3.01
CA ARG A 103 -12.99 3.82 -3.42
C ARG A 103 -12.49 2.52 -2.79
N TRP A 104 -12.72 2.36 -1.49
CA TRP A 104 -12.08 1.30 -0.73
C TRP A 104 -12.61 -0.11 -1.02
N PRO A 105 -13.93 -0.37 -1.10
CA PRO A 105 -14.40 -1.71 -1.40
C PRO A 105 -13.91 -2.22 -2.76
N ILE A 106 -13.77 -1.34 -3.76
CA ILE A 106 -13.23 -1.71 -5.08
C ILE A 106 -11.77 -2.11 -4.98
N TYR A 107 -10.95 -1.34 -4.27
CA TYR A 107 -9.56 -1.73 -4.02
C TYR A 107 -9.46 -3.04 -3.21
N GLY A 108 -10.32 -3.19 -2.21
CA GLY A 108 -10.42 -4.40 -1.41
C GLY A 108 -10.76 -5.63 -2.23
N LEU A 109 -11.61 -5.50 -3.25
CA LEU A 109 -11.90 -6.58 -4.19
C LEU A 109 -10.65 -6.99 -4.99
N LEU A 110 -9.82 -6.03 -5.44
CA LEU A 110 -8.55 -6.36 -6.07
C LEU A 110 -7.60 -7.07 -5.08
N CYS A 111 -7.51 -6.60 -3.84
CA CYS A 111 -6.73 -7.28 -2.79
C CYS A 111 -7.22 -8.72 -2.57
N LEU A 112 -8.53 -8.96 -2.60
CA LEU A 112 -9.10 -10.29 -2.47
C LEU A 112 -8.66 -11.22 -3.60
N PHE A 113 -8.63 -10.74 -4.84
CA PHE A 113 -8.09 -11.51 -5.96
C PHE A 113 -6.61 -11.86 -5.74
N GLY A 114 -5.83 -10.92 -5.19
CA GLY A 114 -4.44 -11.18 -4.76
C GLY A 114 -4.35 -12.30 -3.71
N GLN A 115 -5.16 -12.25 -2.66
CA GLN A 115 -5.20 -13.29 -1.62
C GLN A 115 -5.58 -14.67 -2.19
N LEU A 116 -6.60 -14.72 -3.08
CA LEU A 116 -6.99 -15.97 -3.75
C LEU A 116 -5.88 -16.52 -4.66
N ALA A 117 -5.10 -15.63 -5.29
CA ALA A 117 -3.94 -16.01 -6.09
C ALA A 117 -2.81 -16.59 -5.23
N GLU A 118 -2.57 -16.03 -4.04
CA GLU A 118 -1.61 -16.57 -3.06
C GLU A 118 -2.00 -17.95 -2.55
N LEU A 119 -3.30 -18.22 -2.44
CA LEU A 119 -3.84 -19.55 -2.13
C LEU A 119 -3.83 -20.52 -3.34
N GLY A 120 -3.32 -20.11 -4.51
CA GLY A 120 -3.22 -20.94 -5.71
C GLY A 120 -4.57 -21.24 -6.39
N ILE A 121 -5.63 -20.49 -6.08
CA ILE A 121 -6.96 -20.75 -6.62
C ILE A 121 -7.07 -20.21 -8.05
N ALA A 122 -7.42 -21.07 -9.00
CA ALA A 122 -7.68 -20.65 -10.38
C ALA A 122 -9.01 -19.88 -10.50
N PRO A 123 -9.11 -18.87 -11.39
CA PRO A 123 -8.07 -18.35 -12.30
C PRO A 123 -7.19 -17.24 -11.68
N PHE A 124 -7.40 -16.89 -10.41
CA PHE A 124 -6.72 -15.78 -9.75
C PHE A 124 -5.19 -15.93 -9.72
N ASN A 125 -4.71 -17.18 -9.68
CA ASN A 125 -3.28 -17.51 -9.68
C ASN A 125 -2.49 -16.95 -10.88
N ASP A 126 -3.14 -16.56 -11.98
CA ASP A 126 -2.48 -15.86 -13.09
C ASP A 126 -2.11 -14.39 -12.78
N ARG A 127 -2.69 -13.82 -11.71
CA ARG A 127 -2.42 -12.46 -11.20
C ARG A 127 -2.65 -11.33 -12.21
N THR A 128 -3.44 -11.57 -13.25
CA THR A 128 -3.82 -10.57 -14.26
C THR A 128 -4.61 -9.41 -13.66
N VAL A 129 -5.59 -9.70 -12.79
CA VAL A 129 -6.40 -8.68 -12.11
C VAL A 129 -6.00 -8.61 -10.64
N ARG A 130 -5.17 -7.62 -10.30
CA ARG A 130 -4.66 -7.39 -8.95
C ARG A 130 -4.43 -5.90 -8.71
N PRO A 131 -4.17 -5.48 -7.45
CA PRO A 131 -3.69 -4.15 -7.17
C PRO A 131 -2.35 -3.93 -7.88
N MET A 132 -2.29 -2.90 -8.70
CA MET A 132 -1.08 -2.43 -9.35
C MET A 132 -0.52 -1.27 -8.54
N LYS A 133 0.78 -1.36 -8.21
CA LYS A 133 1.51 -0.18 -7.77
C LYS A 133 1.70 0.71 -9.00
N ILE A 134 0.97 1.81 -9.09
CA ILE A 134 1.33 2.85 -10.05
C ILE A 134 2.63 3.46 -9.55
N ARG A 135 3.68 3.36 -10.37
CA ARG A 135 4.92 4.08 -10.13
C ARG A 135 4.62 5.54 -10.44
N VAL A 136 4.42 6.33 -9.39
CA VAL A 136 4.44 7.78 -9.51
C VAL A 136 5.86 8.17 -9.92
N GLU A 137 5.98 8.98 -10.98
CA GLU A 137 7.27 9.50 -11.40
C GLU A 137 7.82 10.39 -10.28
N LEU A 138 9.06 10.12 -9.87
CA LEU A 138 9.69 10.83 -8.77
C LEU A 138 10.35 12.09 -9.31
N ASP A 139 10.00 13.24 -8.74
CA ASP A 139 10.56 14.51 -9.12
C ASP A 139 11.73 14.90 -8.21
N TRP A 140 12.91 14.35 -8.50
CA TRP A 140 14.13 14.64 -7.76
C TRP A 140 14.71 16.03 -8.04
N THR A 141 14.11 16.81 -8.95
CA THR A 141 14.56 18.19 -9.20
C THR A 141 14.22 19.13 -8.03
N LYS A 142 13.31 18.71 -7.14
CA LYS A 142 12.98 19.38 -5.87
C LYS A 142 14.06 19.30 -4.81
N LEU A 143 15.01 18.36 -4.94
CA LEU A 143 16.17 18.33 -4.05
C LEU A 143 17.15 19.43 -4.46
N SER A 144 17.58 20.22 -3.48
CA SER A 144 18.71 21.12 -3.67
C SER A 144 19.99 20.32 -3.98
N ASP A 145 20.98 20.97 -4.58
CA ASP A 145 22.25 20.31 -4.94
C ASP A 145 22.95 19.67 -3.73
N SER A 146 22.84 20.27 -2.55
CA SER A 146 23.39 19.72 -1.32
C SER A 146 22.66 18.46 -0.83
N LEU A 147 21.41 18.24 -1.26
CA LEU A 147 20.57 17.09 -0.91
C LEU A 147 20.44 16.04 -2.01
N ARG A 148 20.91 16.31 -3.24
CA ARG A 148 20.77 15.37 -4.37
C ARG A 148 21.33 13.98 -4.12
N TYR A 149 22.29 13.84 -3.22
CA TYR A 149 22.84 12.55 -2.81
C TYR A 149 21.79 11.60 -2.19
N LEU A 150 20.65 12.12 -1.73
CA LEU A 150 19.58 11.35 -1.12
C LEU A 150 18.69 10.61 -2.14
N ALA A 151 18.66 11.03 -3.41
CA ALA A 151 17.73 10.48 -4.39
C ALA A 151 17.87 8.96 -4.54
N GLY A 152 19.09 8.47 -4.79
CA GLY A 152 19.37 7.04 -4.93
C GLY A 152 19.02 6.23 -3.66
N PRO A 153 19.58 6.56 -2.49
CA PRO A 153 19.23 5.88 -1.24
C PRO A 153 17.73 5.92 -0.93
N ALA A 154 17.04 7.03 -1.20
CA ALA A 154 15.61 7.14 -0.94
C ALA A 154 14.77 6.23 -1.85
N GLU A 155 15.15 6.03 -3.11
CA GLU A 155 14.48 5.07 -4.00
C GLU A 155 14.63 3.62 -3.53
N VAL A 156 15.79 3.27 -2.96
CA VAL A 156 16.09 1.91 -2.51
C VAL A 156 15.49 1.64 -1.13
N TYR A 157 15.73 2.54 -0.18
CA TYR A 157 15.46 2.33 1.24
C TYR A 157 14.18 3.01 1.73
N GLY A 158 13.64 4.00 1.01
CA GLY A 158 12.43 4.72 1.38
C GLY A 158 11.13 3.89 1.32
N GLU A 159 11.21 2.64 0.85
CA GLU A 159 10.08 1.71 0.84
C GLU A 159 9.85 0.99 2.18
N TYR A 160 10.82 1.06 3.12
CA TYR A 160 10.69 0.46 4.45
C TYR A 160 9.92 1.38 5.41
N GLN A 161 8.59 1.31 5.36
CA GLN A 161 7.69 2.23 6.09
C GLN A 161 7.33 1.77 7.51
N PHE A 162 7.44 0.47 7.78
CA PHE A 162 6.97 -0.15 9.02
C PHE A 162 8.13 -0.71 9.83
N GLU A 163 8.12 -0.48 11.13
CA GLU A 163 9.13 -0.96 12.09
C GLU A 163 9.48 -2.43 11.90
N GLY A 164 8.48 -3.32 11.74
CA GLY A 164 8.73 -4.75 11.53
C GLY A 164 9.54 -5.04 10.25
N ALA A 165 9.24 -4.31 9.16
CA ALA A 165 9.98 -4.47 7.89
C ALA A 165 11.37 -3.83 7.96
N ILE A 166 11.51 -2.70 8.66
CA ILE A 166 12.79 -2.05 8.95
C ILE A 166 13.71 -3.00 9.73
N LEU A 167 13.23 -3.56 10.84
CA LEU A 167 14.02 -4.44 11.69
C LEU A 167 14.36 -5.76 11.01
N ASP A 168 13.44 -6.32 10.22
CA ASP A 168 13.72 -7.52 9.41
C ASP A 168 14.84 -7.25 8.39
N PHE A 169 14.77 -6.12 7.68
CA PHE A 169 15.83 -5.72 6.75
C PHE A 169 17.18 -5.58 7.46
N LEU A 170 17.25 -4.73 8.50
CA LEU A 170 18.49 -4.43 9.22
C LEU A 170 19.13 -5.68 9.86
N ARG A 171 18.35 -6.63 10.36
CA ARG A 171 18.87 -7.82 11.08
C ARG A 171 19.15 -9.01 10.18
N SER A 172 18.32 -9.22 9.16
CA SER A 172 18.26 -10.50 8.45
C SER A 172 18.65 -10.39 6.98
N ARG A 173 18.51 -9.22 6.36
CA ARG A 173 18.60 -9.08 4.90
C ARG A 173 19.66 -8.10 4.42
N MET A 174 20.04 -7.13 5.23
CA MET A 174 21.00 -6.09 4.89
C MET A 174 22.38 -6.69 4.62
N THR A 175 22.91 -6.42 3.44
CA THR A 175 24.26 -6.80 3.03
C THR A 175 25.32 -5.91 3.70
N PRO A 176 26.59 -6.33 3.75
CA PRO A 176 27.68 -5.49 4.22
C PRO A 176 27.79 -4.17 3.45
N GLU A 177 27.60 -4.20 2.13
CA GLU A 177 27.72 -3.01 1.28
C GLU A 177 26.59 -2.01 1.55
N GLU A 178 25.34 -2.48 1.69
CA GLU A 178 24.21 -1.63 2.08
C GLU A 178 24.41 -1.06 3.49
N ARG A 179 25.01 -1.84 4.40
CA ARG A 179 25.34 -1.36 5.75
C ARG A 179 26.34 -0.20 5.68
N ASP A 180 27.44 -0.36 4.97
CA ASP A 180 28.47 0.70 4.83
C ASP A 180 27.88 1.97 4.20
N GLU A 181 27.02 1.82 3.19
CA GLU A 181 26.29 2.93 2.57
C GLU A 181 25.38 3.66 3.58
N LEU A 182 24.56 2.90 4.32
CA LEU A 182 23.64 3.48 5.31
C LEU A 182 24.40 4.14 6.47
N GLN A 183 25.53 3.58 6.91
CA GLN A 183 26.40 4.19 7.91
C GLN A 183 26.98 5.53 7.43
N ALA A 184 27.44 5.59 6.18
CA ALA A 184 27.87 6.85 5.59
C ALA A 184 26.72 7.86 5.48
N LEU A 185 25.49 7.37 5.25
CA LEU A 185 24.29 8.20 5.17
C LEU A 185 23.90 8.80 6.53
N VAL A 186 23.97 8.01 7.61
CA VAL A 186 23.71 8.48 9.00
C VAL A 186 24.52 9.73 9.31
N GLN A 187 25.81 9.76 8.94
CA GLN A 187 26.70 10.88 9.25
C GLN A 187 26.35 12.18 8.51
N ARG A 188 25.56 12.10 7.44
CA ARG A 188 25.19 13.23 6.58
C ARG A 188 23.73 13.65 6.75
N TYR A 189 22.91 12.79 7.34
CA TYR A 189 21.49 13.03 7.57
C TYR A 189 21.31 14.00 8.76
N GLY A 190 20.67 15.15 8.54
CA GLY A 190 20.53 16.18 9.58
C GLY A 190 19.53 17.27 9.25
N ASP A 191 19.54 18.36 10.02
CA ASP A 191 18.50 19.41 10.10
C ASP A 191 18.11 20.06 8.75
N VAL A 192 19.02 20.05 7.77
CA VAL A 192 18.71 20.55 6.41
C VAL A 192 17.61 19.73 5.73
N ILE A 193 17.50 18.44 6.05
CA ILE A 193 16.49 17.54 5.50
C ILE A 193 15.13 17.80 6.15
N GLU A 194 15.10 18.08 7.45
CA GLU A 194 13.85 18.40 8.17
C GLU A 194 13.19 19.65 7.57
N ARG A 195 13.97 20.72 7.34
CA ARG A 195 13.47 21.93 6.67
C ARG A 195 12.95 21.67 5.25
N TRP A 196 13.61 20.80 4.50
CA TRP A 196 13.13 20.40 3.17
C TRP A 196 11.82 19.61 3.25
N LEU A 197 11.65 18.74 4.26
CA LEU A 197 10.40 18.01 4.49
C LEU A 197 9.25 18.90 4.99
N GLU A 198 9.54 20.03 5.64
CA GLU A 198 8.55 21.05 5.97
C GLU A 198 8.04 21.76 4.71
N GLU A 199 8.92 22.04 3.75
CA GLU A 199 8.58 22.64 2.45
C GLU A 199 7.81 21.68 1.54
N PHE A 200 8.16 20.39 1.55
CA PHE A 200 7.55 19.35 0.73
C PHE A 200 6.87 18.26 1.59
N PRO A 201 5.58 18.43 1.94
CA PRO A 201 4.88 17.47 2.79
C PRO A 201 4.82 16.05 2.20
N ILE A 202 5.17 15.06 3.02
CA ILE A 202 5.21 13.63 2.63
C ILE A 202 3.87 13.07 2.14
N THR A 203 2.75 13.73 2.45
CA THR A 203 1.42 13.32 1.98
C THR A 203 1.10 13.78 0.57
N GLN A 204 1.89 14.72 0.03
CA GLN A 204 1.69 15.34 -1.28
C GLN A 204 2.85 15.00 -2.24
N HIS A 205 4.03 14.69 -1.72
CA HIS A 205 5.24 14.45 -2.49
C HIS A 205 5.79 13.05 -2.20
N ARG A 206 5.79 12.17 -3.20
CA ARG A 206 6.23 10.78 -3.02
C ARG A 206 7.72 10.71 -2.71
N GLU A 207 8.53 11.51 -3.40
CA GLU A 207 9.96 11.68 -3.15
C GLU A 207 10.24 12.11 -1.70
N ALA A 208 9.43 13.02 -1.15
CA ALA A 208 9.56 13.44 0.24
C ALA A 208 9.21 12.31 1.21
N ALA A 209 8.17 11.54 0.92
CA ALA A 209 7.84 10.35 1.70
C ALA A 209 9.01 9.34 1.71
N LEU A 210 9.64 9.08 0.56
CA LEU A 210 10.78 8.17 0.47
C LEU A 210 11.99 8.67 1.28
N VAL A 211 12.33 9.96 1.19
CA VAL A 211 13.39 10.57 2.01
C VAL A 211 13.08 10.41 3.50
N TYR A 212 11.85 10.77 3.91
CA TYR A 212 11.40 10.63 5.29
C TYR A 212 11.50 9.19 5.81
N PHE A 213 11.04 8.20 5.06
CA PHE A 213 11.11 6.80 5.46
C PHE A 213 12.55 6.27 5.48
N THR A 214 13.42 6.79 4.62
CA THR A 214 14.87 6.53 4.71
C THR A 214 15.43 7.06 6.03
N GLY A 215 15.09 8.29 6.42
CA GLY A 215 15.45 8.85 7.73
C GLY A 215 14.98 7.98 8.90
N ASN A 216 13.75 7.46 8.85
CA ASN A 216 13.25 6.54 9.87
C ASN A 216 14.06 5.24 9.94
N LEU A 217 14.41 4.64 8.79
CA LEU A 217 15.28 3.47 8.74
C LEU A 217 16.64 3.76 9.42
N LEU A 218 17.26 4.90 9.07
CA LEU A 218 18.55 5.30 9.63
C LEU A 218 18.48 5.49 11.15
N ALA A 219 17.48 6.22 11.63
CA ALA A 219 17.28 6.47 13.05
C ALA A 219 17.07 5.17 13.83
N MET A 220 16.20 4.27 13.34
CA MET A 220 15.98 2.98 13.98
C MET A 220 17.22 2.07 13.96
N GLY A 221 18.00 2.11 12.87
CA GLY A 221 19.25 1.37 12.79
C GLY A 221 20.29 1.86 13.79
N ALA A 222 20.47 3.17 13.91
CA ALA A 222 21.38 3.79 14.88
C ALA A 222 20.96 3.52 16.33
N ASP A 223 19.68 3.70 16.66
CA ASP A 223 19.13 3.44 18.00
C ASP A 223 19.29 1.97 18.42
N ALA A 224 19.22 1.04 17.46
CA ALA A 224 19.41 -0.39 17.68
C ALA A 224 20.88 -0.84 17.70
N GLY A 225 21.84 0.07 17.45
CA GLY A 225 23.27 -0.27 17.29
C GLY A 225 23.57 -1.15 16.08
N LEU A 226 22.75 -1.04 15.04
CA LEU A 226 22.86 -1.80 13.78
C LEU A 226 23.49 -0.99 12.65
N LEU A 227 23.53 0.34 12.80
CA LEU A 227 24.23 1.31 11.94
C LEU A 227 25.15 2.17 12.81
#